data_AF-A0A087ANG3-F1
#
_entry.id   AF-A0A087ANG3-F1
#
_cell.length_a   1.000
_cell.length_b   1.000
_cell.length_c   1.000
_cell.angle_alpha   90.00
_cell.angle_beta   90.00
_cell.angle_gamma   90.00
#
_symmetry.space_group_name_H-M   'P 1'
#
loop_
_entity.id
_entity.type
_entity.pdbx_description
1 polymer ?
#
loop_
_entity_poly.entity_id
_entity_poly.type
_entity_poly.pdbx_seq_one_letter_code
_entity_poly.pdbx_strand_id
1 'polypeptide(L)'
;MGLFNNLKAQATQLAKDAGQQALEAVAEAKANADAAKAEKKAAAEARGKKVASFEADKQKFTLYEHTIDKDGDEQPLAAVTARLEAGEELQSRVTATRVALLGAFALAAKKKSGGTKFLTVEGPEFMWGAEVDRKSIKDAQKFMVAVNNQVKKNH
;
A
#
# COMPACT_ATOMS: atom_id res chain seq x y z
N MET A 1 -53.26 40.37 -1.70
CA MET A 1 -52.99 39.17 -2.53
C MET A 1 -51.54 39.11 -3.07
N GLY A 2 -50.51 39.38 -2.24
CA GLY A 2 -49.10 39.41 -2.71
C GLY A 2 -48.18 38.37 -2.06
N LEU A 3 -48.55 37.89 -0.86
CA LEU A 3 -47.67 37.04 -0.04
C LEU A 3 -47.61 35.59 -0.56
N PHE A 4 -48.73 35.04 -1.05
CA PHE A 4 -48.82 33.66 -1.55
C PHE A 4 -48.09 33.45 -2.88
N ASN A 5 -48.02 34.47 -3.75
CA ASN A 5 -47.31 34.37 -5.03
C ASN A 5 -45.79 34.38 -4.83
N ASN A 6 -45.30 35.19 -3.88
CA ASN A 6 -43.88 35.25 -3.57
C ASN A 6 -43.39 33.96 -2.90
N LEU A 7 -44.21 33.37 -2.01
CA LEU A 7 -43.91 32.08 -1.38
C LEU A 7 -43.80 30.94 -2.40
N LYS A 8 -44.68 30.92 -3.41
CA LYS A 8 -44.65 29.90 -4.47
C LYS A 8 -43.44 30.07 -5.39
N ALA A 9 -43.05 31.29 -5.70
CA ALA A 9 -41.85 31.60 -6.48
C ALA A 9 -40.58 31.16 -5.73
N GLN A 10 -40.49 31.46 -4.44
CA GLN A 10 -39.36 31.09 -3.59
C GLN A 10 -39.23 29.57 -3.43
N ALA A 11 -40.35 28.85 -3.23
CA ALA A 11 -40.34 27.38 -3.16
C ALA A 11 -39.92 26.73 -4.50
N THR A 12 -40.28 27.34 -5.63
CA THR A 12 -39.92 26.84 -6.96
C THR A 12 -38.43 27.05 -7.26
N GLN A 13 -37.85 28.17 -6.82
CA GLN A 13 -36.42 28.44 -6.94
C GLN A 13 -35.61 27.51 -6.05
N LEU A 14 -36.00 27.34 -4.78
CA LEU A 14 -35.32 26.42 -3.85
C LEU A 14 -35.31 24.97 -4.35
N ALA A 15 -36.41 24.50 -4.97
CA ALA A 15 -36.47 23.17 -5.56
C ALA A 15 -35.54 23.02 -6.78
N LYS A 16 -35.38 24.10 -7.57
CA LYS A 16 -34.50 24.12 -8.74
C LYS A 16 -33.03 24.17 -8.34
N ASP A 17 -32.70 24.99 -7.35
CA ASP A 17 -31.35 25.13 -6.81
C ASP A 17 -30.91 23.84 -6.12
N ALA A 18 -31.79 23.19 -5.34
CA ALA A 18 -31.51 21.88 -4.74
C ALA A 18 -31.30 20.78 -5.80
N GLY A 19 -32.07 20.81 -6.89
CA GLY A 19 -31.90 19.89 -8.01
C GLY A 19 -30.58 20.10 -8.76
N GLN A 20 -30.16 21.35 -8.95
CA GLN A 20 -28.88 21.69 -9.58
C GLN A 20 -27.68 21.33 -8.70
N GLN A 21 -27.75 21.61 -7.39
CA GLN A 21 -26.71 21.22 -6.43
C GLN A 21 -26.55 19.70 -6.33
N ALA A 22 -27.64 18.94 -6.39
CA ALA A 22 -27.56 17.48 -6.41
C ALA A 22 -26.91 16.94 -7.71
N LEU A 23 -27.19 17.57 -8.85
CA LEU A 23 -26.57 17.21 -10.14
C LEU A 23 -25.07 17.52 -10.19
N GLU A 24 -24.67 18.65 -9.63
CA GLU A 24 -23.26 19.09 -9.56
C GLU A 24 -22.46 18.21 -8.60
N ALA A 25 -22.99 17.88 -7.43
CA ALA A 25 -22.36 16.94 -6.49
C ALA A 25 -22.20 15.53 -7.07
N VAL A 26 -23.16 15.06 -7.88
CA VAL A 26 -23.06 13.77 -8.59
C VAL A 26 -22.03 13.83 -9.72
N ALA A 27 -21.91 14.96 -10.41
CA ALA A 27 -20.89 15.16 -11.44
C ALA A 27 -19.48 15.20 -10.84
N GLU A 28 -19.28 15.89 -9.72
CA GLU A 28 -18.01 15.93 -8.99
C GLU A 28 -17.64 14.57 -8.40
N ALA A 29 -18.59 13.84 -7.80
CA ALA A 29 -18.36 12.48 -7.31
C ALA A 29 -17.99 11.52 -8.44
N LYS A 30 -18.61 11.68 -9.62
CA LYS A 30 -18.30 10.90 -10.81
C LYS A 30 -16.92 11.26 -11.37
N ALA A 31 -16.58 12.54 -11.49
CA ALA A 31 -15.26 13.01 -11.94
C ALA A 31 -14.13 12.53 -11.01
N ASN A 32 -14.34 12.60 -9.69
CA ASN A 32 -13.38 12.09 -8.70
C ASN A 32 -13.25 10.56 -8.76
N ALA A 33 -14.35 9.84 -9.01
CA ALA A 33 -14.32 8.39 -9.20
C ALA A 33 -13.61 7.99 -10.51
N ASP A 34 -13.83 8.73 -11.59
CA ASP A 34 -13.20 8.50 -12.89
C ASP A 34 -11.71 8.88 -12.88
N ALA A 35 -11.31 9.96 -12.20
CA ALA A 35 -9.91 10.32 -11.97
C ALA A 35 -9.18 9.28 -11.10
N ALA A 36 -9.79 8.85 -9.99
CA ALA A 36 -9.25 7.77 -9.16
C ALA A 36 -9.17 6.44 -9.92
N LYS A 37 -10.06 6.20 -10.88
CA LYS A 37 -10.04 5.01 -11.74
C LYS A 37 -8.98 5.11 -12.84
N ALA A 38 -8.72 6.31 -13.37
CA ALA A 38 -7.66 6.57 -14.34
C ALA A 38 -6.26 6.46 -13.69
N GLU A 39 -6.07 7.01 -12.50
CA GLU A 39 -4.82 6.85 -11.74
C GLU A 39 -4.58 5.40 -11.33
N LYS A 40 -5.61 4.68 -10.85
CA LYS A 40 -5.49 3.25 -10.54
C LYS A 40 -5.20 2.40 -11.79
N LYS A 41 -5.70 2.80 -12.96
CA LYS A 41 -5.41 2.13 -14.22
C LYS A 41 -3.98 2.42 -14.71
N ALA A 42 -3.54 3.67 -14.65
CA ALA A 42 -2.18 4.06 -14.99
C ALA A 42 -1.14 3.43 -14.03
N ALA A 43 -1.43 3.39 -12.73
CA ALA A 43 -0.61 2.69 -11.74
C ALA A 43 -0.61 1.17 -11.98
N ALA A 44 -1.75 0.58 -12.38
CA ALA A 44 -1.82 -0.84 -12.75
C ALA A 44 -1.03 -1.17 -14.03
N GLU A 45 -1.02 -0.28 -15.01
CA GLU A 45 -0.23 -0.43 -16.24
C GLU A 45 1.28 -0.23 -15.97
N ALA A 46 1.64 0.71 -15.09
CA ALA A 46 3.03 0.98 -14.73
C ALA A 46 3.69 -0.13 -13.89
N ARG A 47 2.94 -0.79 -13.00
CA ARG A 47 3.47 -1.90 -12.18
C ARG A 47 3.56 -3.24 -12.88
N GLY A 48 2.78 -3.42 -13.94
CA GLY A 48 2.68 -4.69 -14.68
C GLY A 48 1.91 -5.77 -13.92
N LYS A 49 2.10 -7.03 -14.33
CA LYS A 49 1.35 -8.17 -13.79
C LYS A 49 1.75 -8.49 -12.35
N LYS A 50 0.79 -8.99 -11.57
CA LYS A 50 1.07 -9.55 -10.25
C LYS A 50 1.90 -10.83 -10.39
N VAL A 51 3.05 -10.87 -9.73
CA VAL A 51 3.98 -12.02 -9.75
C VAL A 51 3.78 -12.90 -8.52
N ALA A 52 3.70 -12.30 -7.33
CA ALA A 52 3.53 -13.03 -6.08
C ALA A 52 2.81 -12.17 -5.03
N SER A 53 2.28 -12.79 -3.98
CA SER A 53 1.85 -12.09 -2.77
C SER A 53 2.11 -12.93 -1.54
N PHE A 54 2.32 -12.25 -0.43
CA PHE A 54 2.58 -12.87 0.87
C PHE A 54 1.93 -12.03 1.96
N GLU A 55 1.42 -12.67 3.01
CA GLU A 55 0.80 -12.00 4.14
C GLU A 55 1.45 -12.50 5.44
N ALA A 56 1.81 -11.56 6.30
CA ALA A 56 2.48 -11.81 7.57
C ALA A 56 2.13 -10.71 8.57
N ASP A 57 1.79 -11.07 9.80
CA ASP A 57 1.43 -10.14 10.88
C ASP A 57 0.41 -9.05 10.45
N LYS A 58 -0.63 -9.46 9.69
CA LYS A 58 -1.67 -8.59 9.10
C LYS A 58 -1.14 -7.57 8.07
N GLN A 59 0.11 -7.71 7.65
CA GLN A 59 0.71 -6.92 6.58
C GLN A 59 0.72 -7.75 5.30
N LYS A 60 0.27 -7.15 4.21
CA LYS A 60 0.21 -7.79 2.90
C LYS A 60 1.27 -7.20 1.98
N PHE A 61 2.14 -8.07 1.50
CA PHE A 61 3.15 -7.78 0.50
C PHE A 61 2.68 -8.30 -0.86
N THR A 62 2.67 -7.45 -1.87
CA THR A 62 2.35 -7.83 -3.25
C THR A 62 3.49 -7.46 -4.16
N LEU A 63 4.03 -8.44 -4.87
CA LEU A 63 5.07 -8.23 -5.88
C LEU A 63 4.40 -8.15 -7.26
N TYR A 64 4.70 -7.07 -7.98
CA TYR A 64 4.36 -6.89 -9.39
C TYR A 64 5.62 -7.01 -10.26
N GLU A 65 5.47 -6.86 -11.59
CA GLU A 65 6.59 -6.96 -12.53
C GLU A 65 7.63 -5.85 -12.32
N HIS A 66 7.19 -4.63 -12.00
CA HIS A 66 8.06 -3.45 -11.88
C HIS A 66 8.06 -2.78 -10.51
N THR A 67 7.11 -3.14 -9.63
CA THR A 67 6.97 -2.55 -8.29
C THR A 67 6.69 -3.59 -7.23
N ILE A 68 6.84 -3.20 -5.97
CA ILE A 68 6.44 -3.96 -4.80
C ILE A 68 5.56 -3.10 -3.91
N ASP A 69 4.45 -3.66 -3.45
CA ASP A 69 3.45 -2.99 -2.65
C ASP A 69 3.41 -3.61 -1.24
N LYS A 70 3.29 -2.76 -0.24
CA LYS A 70 2.96 -3.14 1.13
C LYS A 70 1.78 -2.32 1.62
N ASP A 71 0.65 -2.98 1.84
CA ASP A 71 -0.57 -2.36 2.42
C ASP A 71 -1.01 -1.06 1.73
N GLY A 72 -0.71 -0.88 0.43
CA GLY A 72 -1.02 0.32 -0.35
C GLY A 72 0.14 1.30 -0.55
N ASP A 73 1.29 1.08 0.11
CA ASP A 73 2.55 1.78 -0.17
C ASP A 73 3.30 1.04 -1.28
N GLU A 74 3.26 1.59 -2.50
CA GLU A 74 3.88 1.00 -3.68
C GLU A 74 5.25 1.64 -3.95
N GLN A 75 6.28 0.81 -4.04
CA GLN A 75 7.66 1.22 -4.27
C GLN A 75 8.24 0.59 -5.53
N PRO A 76 9.11 1.31 -6.27
CA PRO A 76 9.82 0.75 -7.41
C PRO A 76 10.67 -0.46 -7.00
N LEU A 77 10.76 -1.47 -7.87
CA LEU A 77 11.58 -2.65 -7.62
C LEU A 77 13.09 -2.40 -7.83
N ALA A 78 13.47 -1.23 -8.32
CA ALA A 78 14.85 -0.88 -8.59
C ALA A 78 15.69 -0.90 -7.30
N ALA A 79 16.75 -1.72 -7.30
CA ALA A 79 17.63 -1.93 -6.15
C ALA A 79 16.93 -2.46 -4.86
N VAL A 80 15.79 -3.15 -5.00
CA VAL A 80 15.13 -3.80 -3.87
C VAL A 80 15.82 -5.13 -3.53
N THR A 81 15.96 -5.42 -2.23
CA THR A 81 16.45 -6.72 -1.74
C THR A 81 15.50 -7.25 -0.67
N ALA A 82 15.03 -8.48 -0.84
CA ALA A 82 14.25 -9.19 0.16
C ALA A 82 15.13 -10.19 0.94
N ARG A 83 14.96 -10.27 2.26
CA ARG A 83 15.64 -11.25 3.12
C ARG A 83 14.69 -11.84 4.15
N LEU A 84 14.98 -13.05 4.60
CA LEU A 84 14.28 -13.70 5.70
C LEU A 84 15.30 -14.05 6.78
N GLU A 85 15.29 -13.31 7.87
CA GLU A 85 16.37 -13.30 8.86
C GLU A 85 15.82 -13.58 10.26
N ALA A 86 16.64 -14.15 11.14
CA ALA A 86 16.31 -14.17 12.56
C ALA A 86 16.37 -12.75 13.15
N GLY A 87 15.65 -12.49 14.24
CA GLY A 87 15.66 -11.17 14.89
C GLY A 87 17.07 -10.70 15.29
N GLU A 88 17.93 -11.62 15.72
CA GLU A 88 19.33 -11.36 16.10
C GLU A 88 20.22 -11.01 14.88
N GLU A 89 20.02 -11.71 13.76
CA GLU A 89 20.72 -11.41 12.50
C GLU A 89 20.27 -10.06 11.93
N LEU A 90 18.97 -9.77 12.02
CA LEU A 90 18.41 -8.48 11.62
C LEU A 90 19.02 -7.34 12.44
N GLN A 91 19.13 -7.48 13.76
CA GLN A 91 19.76 -6.47 14.62
C GLN A 91 21.23 -6.24 14.30
N SER A 92 21.96 -7.30 13.97
CA SER A 92 23.40 -7.21 13.66
C SER A 92 23.66 -6.44 12.36
N ARG A 93 22.68 -6.41 11.44
CA ARG A 93 22.83 -5.79 10.11
C ARG A 93 22.22 -4.40 9.99
N VAL A 94 21.23 -4.07 10.81
CA VAL A 94 20.49 -2.81 10.70
C VAL A 94 21.20 -1.72 11.53
N THR A 95 21.88 -0.80 10.85
CA THR A 95 22.46 0.42 11.45
C THR A 95 21.35 1.33 11.99
N ALA A 96 21.65 2.19 12.98
CA ALA A 96 20.67 3.08 13.63
C ALA A 96 19.75 3.85 12.65
N THR A 97 20.26 4.25 11.49
CA THR A 97 19.48 4.90 10.41
C THR A 97 18.36 4.02 9.86
N ARG A 98 18.59 2.71 9.70
CA ARG A 98 17.57 1.76 9.21
C ARG A 98 16.62 1.29 10.30
N VAL A 99 17.05 1.33 11.57
CA VAL A 99 16.16 1.15 12.73
C VAL A 99 15.08 2.24 12.72
N ALA A 100 15.45 3.48 12.39
CA ALA A 100 14.49 4.59 12.26
C ALA A 100 13.46 4.33 11.13
N LEU A 101 13.90 3.80 9.99
CA LEU A 101 13.01 3.45 8.87
C LEU A 101 12.08 2.27 9.19
N LEU A 102 12.54 1.28 9.96
CA LEU A 102 11.72 0.16 10.42
C LEU A 102 10.65 0.60 11.45
N GLY A 103 10.81 1.77 12.08
CA GLY A 103 9.86 2.30 13.05
C GLY A 103 9.62 1.35 14.23
N ALA A 104 8.34 1.18 14.62
CA ALA A 104 7.95 0.32 15.74
C ALA A 104 8.39 -1.16 15.59
N PHE A 105 8.70 -1.60 14.37
CA PHE A 105 9.14 -2.97 14.09
C PHE A 105 10.53 -3.27 14.68
N ALA A 106 11.43 -2.28 14.72
CA ALA A 106 12.76 -2.48 15.33
C ALA A 106 12.67 -2.71 16.86
N LEU A 107 11.66 -2.15 17.52
CA LEU A 107 11.40 -2.38 18.94
C LEU A 107 10.79 -3.76 19.20
N ALA A 108 9.97 -4.27 18.28
CA ALA A 108 9.37 -5.61 18.36
C ALA A 108 10.41 -6.72 18.11
N ALA A 109 11.30 -6.53 17.12
CA ALA A 109 12.42 -7.45 16.86
C ALA A 109 13.36 -7.61 18.06
N LYS A 110 13.52 -6.55 18.87
CA LYS A 110 14.38 -6.57 20.08
C LYS A 110 13.89 -7.51 21.19
N LYS A 111 12.61 -7.89 21.23
CA LYS A 111 12.04 -8.68 22.32
C LYS A 111 11.86 -10.17 22.01
N LYS A 112 12.03 -10.61 20.77
CA LYS A 112 11.68 -11.98 20.36
C LYS A 112 12.94 -12.81 20.06
N SER A 113 13.29 -13.70 20.99
CA SER A 113 14.25 -14.79 20.78
C SER A 113 13.49 -16.13 20.69
N GLY A 114 13.97 -17.06 19.85
CA GLY A 114 13.43 -18.43 19.78
C GLY A 114 12.57 -18.78 18.56
N GLY A 115 13.07 -18.57 17.34
CA GLY A 115 12.52 -19.19 16.13
C GLY A 115 11.54 -18.33 15.31
N THR A 116 11.27 -17.11 15.74
CA THR A 116 10.61 -16.09 14.94
C THR A 116 11.54 -15.60 13.85
N LYS A 117 11.06 -15.61 12.59
CA LYS A 117 11.78 -15.02 11.45
C LYS A 117 11.10 -13.73 11.03
N PHE A 118 11.86 -12.86 10.41
CA PHE A 118 11.37 -11.60 9.88
C PHE A 118 11.64 -11.53 8.39
N LEU A 119 10.61 -11.28 7.61
CA LEU A 119 10.75 -10.91 6.21
C LEU A 119 11.07 -9.42 6.17
N THR A 120 12.18 -9.06 5.55
CA THR A 120 12.55 -7.68 5.29
C THR A 120 12.63 -7.43 3.80
N VAL A 121 12.11 -6.28 3.37
CA VAL A 121 12.18 -5.77 2.01
C VAL A 121 12.81 -4.40 2.09
N GLU A 122 13.96 -4.24 1.45
CA GLU A 122 14.81 -3.06 1.59
C GLU A 122 15.04 -2.46 0.21
N GLY A 123 14.69 -1.18 0.04
CA GLY A 123 15.08 -0.37 -1.10
C GLY A 123 16.02 0.77 -0.65
N PRO A 124 16.38 1.68 -1.57
CA PRO A 124 17.29 2.79 -1.27
C PRO A 124 16.77 3.72 -0.16
N GLU A 125 15.48 4.08 -0.24
CA GLU A 125 14.84 5.08 0.63
C GLU A 125 13.80 4.47 1.58
N PHE A 126 13.62 3.14 1.58
CA PHE A 126 12.62 2.48 2.41
C PHE A 126 13.09 1.12 2.91
N MET A 127 12.55 0.73 4.06
CA MET A 127 12.74 -0.62 4.60
C MET A 127 11.44 -1.07 5.27
N TRP A 128 10.91 -2.18 4.78
CA TRP A 128 9.74 -2.82 5.37
C TRP A 128 10.16 -4.11 6.08
N GLY A 129 9.56 -4.36 7.23
CA GLY A 129 9.65 -5.63 7.93
C GLY A 129 8.27 -6.18 8.25
N ALA A 130 8.14 -7.51 8.28
CA ALA A 130 7.01 -8.24 8.84
C ALA A 130 7.48 -9.47 9.62
N GLU A 131 6.79 -9.79 10.72
CA GLU A 131 7.03 -10.99 11.48
C GLU A 131 6.42 -12.20 10.78
N VAL A 132 7.22 -13.25 10.63
CA VAL A 132 6.82 -14.46 9.93
C VAL A 132 6.66 -15.58 10.95
N ASP A 133 5.41 -16.02 11.09
CA ASP A 133 5.08 -17.21 11.85
C ASP A 133 5.79 -18.45 11.31
N ARG A 134 6.12 -19.39 12.21
CA ARG A 134 6.84 -20.63 11.85
C ARG A 134 6.20 -21.41 10.72
N LYS A 135 4.86 -21.41 10.64
CA LYS A 135 4.08 -22.10 9.60
C LYS A 135 4.25 -21.45 8.21
N SER A 136 4.48 -20.14 8.17
CA SER A 136 4.55 -19.33 6.95
C SER A 136 5.99 -19.12 6.47
N ILE A 137 7.01 -19.61 7.18
CA ILE A 137 8.44 -19.47 6.83
C ILE A 137 8.72 -19.95 5.39
N LYS A 138 8.14 -21.08 4.97
CA LYS A 138 8.38 -21.63 3.63
C LYS A 138 7.81 -20.71 2.54
N ASP A 139 6.65 -20.12 2.78
CA ASP A 139 6.02 -19.23 1.81
C ASP A 139 6.67 -17.84 1.82
N ALA A 140 7.12 -17.35 2.98
CA ALA A 140 7.98 -16.17 3.08
C ALA A 140 9.29 -16.35 2.31
N GLN A 141 9.90 -17.55 2.40
CA GLN A 141 11.11 -17.86 1.65
C GLN A 141 10.87 -17.87 0.13
N LYS A 142 9.76 -18.46 -0.33
CA LYS A 142 9.38 -18.41 -1.75
C LYS A 142 9.15 -16.97 -2.21
N PHE A 143 8.46 -16.16 -1.40
CA PHE A 143 8.20 -14.77 -1.72
C PHE A 143 9.50 -13.96 -1.82
N MET A 144 10.40 -14.09 -0.84
CA MET A 144 11.73 -13.49 -0.86
C MET A 144 12.51 -13.85 -2.14
N VAL A 145 12.52 -15.13 -2.52
CA VAL A 145 13.16 -15.60 -3.75
C VAL A 145 12.49 -14.99 -4.99
N ALA A 146 11.15 -14.90 -5.02
CA ALA A 146 10.43 -14.28 -6.11
C ALA A 146 10.79 -12.80 -6.28
N VAL A 147 10.86 -12.03 -5.18
CA VAL A 147 11.29 -10.62 -5.20
C VAL A 147 12.70 -10.50 -5.76
N ASN A 148 13.66 -11.23 -5.18
CA ASN A 148 15.06 -11.13 -5.60
C ASN A 148 15.27 -11.58 -7.06
N ASN A 149 14.51 -12.57 -7.53
CA ASN A 149 14.55 -12.99 -8.93
C ASN A 149 13.91 -11.97 -9.86
N GLN A 150 12.85 -11.30 -9.43
CA GLN A 150 12.20 -10.26 -10.22
C GLN A 150 13.09 -9.03 -10.36
N VAL A 151 13.80 -8.64 -9.29
CA VAL A 151 14.81 -7.57 -9.33
C VAL A 151 15.88 -7.88 -10.40
N LYS A 152 16.41 -9.11 -10.41
CA LYS A 152 17.41 -9.54 -11.40
C LYS A 152 16.93 -9.53 -12.85
N LYS A 153 15.62 -9.67 -13.10
CA LYS A 153 15.06 -9.62 -14.45
C LYS A 153 14.91 -8.19 -14.97
N ASN A 154 14.86 -7.22 -14.07
CA ASN A 154 14.65 -5.80 -14.39
C ASN A 154 15.98 -5.00 -14.44
N HIS A 155 17.12 -5.68 -14.29
CA HIS A 155 18.48 -5.17 -14.46
C HIS A 155 19.12 -5.77 -15.71
#